data_AF-A0A6J0SVX9-F1
#
_entry.id   AF-A0A6J0SVX9-F1
#
_cell.length_a   1.000
_cell.length_b   1.000
_cell.length_c   1.000
_cell.angle_alpha   90.00
_cell.angle_beta   90.00
_cell.angle_gamma   90.00
#
_symmetry.space_group_name_H-M   'P 1'
#
loop_
_entity.id
_entity.type
_entity.pdbx_description
1 polymer ?
#
loop_
_entity_poly.entity_id
_entity_poly.type
_entity_poly.pdbx_seq_one_letter_code
_entity_poly.pdbx_strand_id
1 'polypeptide(L)'
;MSLGGLPQEILLEVFSLVPAQDLVQRCRLVCSQWREVVDLDVLWKRKCRREGYAMPALESSIQDWRAFYYLCRLKRNLIENPCGEDGFNFWETEDEDETFEVGRIDRRYPFLPMHVRSGFGVYSGGEKKQLITLKDHGYWDELMDEMKPDIIVKDW
;
A
#
# COMPACT_ATOMS: atom_id res chain seq x y z
N MET A 1 30.62 -20.71 14.60
CA MET A 1 30.52 -20.19 13.21
C MET A 1 29.64 -18.94 13.29
N SER A 2 30.19 -17.76 13.04
CA SER A 2 29.41 -16.51 13.15
C SER A 2 28.70 -16.23 11.83
N LEU A 3 27.51 -15.61 11.90
CA LEU A 3 26.75 -15.24 10.69
C LEU A 3 27.54 -14.27 9.78
N GLY A 4 28.49 -13.50 10.34
CA GLY A 4 29.36 -12.58 9.59
C GLY A 4 30.46 -13.25 8.75
N GLY A 5 30.61 -14.58 8.83
CA GLY A 5 31.50 -15.34 7.95
C GLY A 5 30.78 -15.99 6.76
N LEU A 6 29.46 -15.80 6.62
CA LEU A 6 28.69 -16.40 5.55
C LEU A 6 28.91 -15.67 4.21
N PRO A 7 28.86 -16.40 3.09
CA PRO A 7 28.81 -15.79 1.77
C PRO A 7 27.62 -14.84 1.63
N GLN A 8 27.81 -13.75 0.89
CA GLN A 8 26.79 -12.73 0.64
C GLN A 8 25.47 -13.32 0.11
N GLU A 9 25.54 -14.32 -0.76
CA GLU A 9 24.34 -14.99 -1.31
C GLU A 9 23.48 -15.67 -0.24
N ILE A 10 24.13 -16.25 0.78
CA ILE A 10 23.41 -16.89 1.89
C ILE A 10 22.78 -15.82 2.79
N LEU A 11 23.48 -14.71 3.03
CA LEU A 11 22.92 -13.59 3.77
C LEU A 11 21.71 -12.99 3.05
N LEU A 12 21.74 -12.85 1.72
CA LEU A 12 20.59 -12.41 0.94
C LEU A 12 19.39 -13.33 1.11
N GLU A 13 19.58 -14.66 1.07
CA GLU A 13 18.50 -15.61 1.28
C GLU A 13 17.93 -15.52 2.70
N VAL A 14 18.80 -15.49 3.72
CA VAL A 14 18.38 -15.37 5.12
C VAL A 14 17.64 -14.05 5.34
N PHE A 15 18.18 -12.93 4.87
CA PHE A 15 17.57 -11.61 5.05
C PHE A 15 16.27 -11.47 4.27
N SER A 16 16.09 -12.20 3.16
CA SER A 16 14.83 -12.21 2.44
C SER A 16 13.66 -12.78 3.26
N LEU A 17 13.96 -13.55 4.32
CA LEU A 17 12.98 -14.11 5.25
C LEU A 17 12.67 -13.20 6.44
N VAL A 18 13.49 -12.16 6.66
CA VAL A 18 13.36 -11.27 7.83
C VAL A 18 12.32 -10.18 7.53
N PRO A 19 11.50 -9.78 8.53
CA PRO A 19 10.61 -8.63 8.38
C PRO A 19 11.36 -7.37 7.95
N ALA A 20 10.77 -6.62 7.00
CA ALA A 20 11.41 -5.43 6.42
C ALA A 20 11.82 -4.38 7.48
N GLN A 21 11.01 -4.23 8.51
CA GLN A 21 11.28 -3.31 9.61
C GLN A 21 12.53 -3.72 10.40
N ASP A 22 12.69 -5.01 10.70
CA ASP A 22 13.87 -5.51 11.41
C ASP A 22 15.14 -5.42 10.56
N LEU A 23 15.03 -5.59 9.24
CA LEU A 23 16.16 -5.39 8.33
C LEU A 23 16.73 -3.97 8.46
N VAL A 24 15.85 -2.96 8.39
CA VAL A 24 16.23 -1.54 8.39
C VAL A 24 16.65 -1.07 9.78
N GLN A 25 15.89 -1.43 10.82
CA GLN A 25 16.05 -0.87 12.17
C GLN A 25 17.04 -1.67 13.03
N ARG A 26 17.28 -2.94 12.73
CA ARG A 26 18.13 -3.83 13.56
C ARG A 26 19.29 -4.39 12.75
N CYS A 27 19.03 -5.14 11.68
CA CYS A 27 20.06 -5.86 10.93
C CYS A 27 21.11 -4.92 10.33
N ARG A 28 20.67 -3.80 9.76
CA ARG A 28 21.54 -2.75 9.17
C ARG A 28 22.53 -2.13 10.17
N LEU A 29 22.27 -2.25 11.47
CA LEU A 29 23.10 -1.71 12.55
C LEU A 29 24.11 -2.73 13.12
N VAL A 30 24.01 -4.02 12.75
CA VAL A 30 24.84 -5.09 13.34
C VAL A 30 26.31 -4.98 12.94
N CYS A 31 26.60 -4.87 11.64
CA CYS A 31 27.95 -4.67 11.11
C CYS A 31 27.91 -4.09 9.69
N SER A 32 29.08 -3.72 9.13
CA SER A 32 29.19 -3.16 7.77
C SER A 32 28.69 -4.13 6.70
N GLN A 33 29.04 -5.41 6.79
CA GLN A 33 28.60 -6.43 5.84
C GLN A 33 27.06 -6.55 5.80
N TRP A 34 26.40 -6.55 6.97
CA TRP A 34 24.94 -6.63 7.02
C TRP A 34 24.30 -5.37 6.46
N ARG A 35 24.87 -4.20 6.73
CA ARG A 35 24.42 -2.93 6.14
C ARG A 35 24.50 -2.96 4.63
N GLU A 36 25.63 -3.39 4.08
CA GLU A 36 25.82 -3.53 2.64
C GLU A 36 24.75 -4.44 2.04
N VAL A 37 24.50 -5.62 2.63
CA VAL A 37 23.48 -6.55 2.14
C VAL A 37 22.06 -5.95 2.23
N VAL A 38 21.74 -5.26 3.33
CA VAL A 38 20.42 -4.62 3.51
C VAL A 38 20.19 -3.48 2.51
N ASP A 39 21.24 -2.77 2.13
CA ASP A 39 21.17 -1.63 1.20
C ASP A 39 21.18 -2.07 -0.28
N LEU A 40 21.34 -3.36 -0.58
CA LEU A 40 21.31 -3.88 -1.95
C LEU A 40 19.88 -4.07 -2.49
N ASP A 41 19.65 -3.58 -3.71
CA ASP A 41 18.40 -3.79 -4.45
C ASP A 41 18.00 -5.25 -4.62
N VAL A 42 18.98 -6.14 -4.82
CA VAL A 42 18.73 -7.57 -5.02
C VAL A 42 18.02 -8.20 -3.81
N LEU A 43 18.24 -7.70 -2.60
CA LEU A 43 17.55 -8.17 -1.40
C LEU A 43 16.05 -7.84 -1.48
N TRP A 44 15.73 -6.57 -1.73
CA TRP A 44 14.36 -6.07 -1.75
C TRP A 44 13.57 -6.66 -2.92
N LYS A 45 14.22 -6.84 -4.07
CA LYS A 45 13.67 -7.56 -5.21
C LYS A 45 13.35 -9.03 -4.88
N ARG A 46 14.23 -9.74 -4.17
CA ARG A 46 13.95 -11.11 -3.68
C ARG A 46 12.77 -11.12 -2.71
N LYS A 47 12.71 -10.17 -1.78
CA LYS A 47 11.56 -10.02 -0.88
C LYS A 47 10.25 -9.80 -1.63
N CYS A 48 10.24 -8.95 -2.65
CA CYS A 48 9.04 -8.72 -3.47
C CYS A 48 8.53 -10.01 -4.10
N ARG A 49 9.42 -10.79 -4.70
CA ARG A 49 9.08 -12.09 -5.32
C ARG A 49 8.57 -13.09 -4.29
N ARG A 50 9.24 -13.19 -3.13
CA ARG A 50 8.91 -14.13 -2.06
C ARG A 50 7.55 -13.81 -1.42
N GLU A 51 7.20 -12.54 -1.30
CA GLU A 51 5.90 -12.08 -0.79
C GLU A 51 4.81 -12.05 -1.87
N GLY A 52 5.13 -12.41 -3.12
CA GLY A 52 4.16 -12.52 -4.20
C GLY A 52 3.68 -11.18 -4.77
N TYR A 53 4.45 -10.10 -4.62
CA TYR A 53 4.10 -8.81 -5.21
C TYR A 53 4.22 -8.85 -6.73
N ALA A 54 3.33 -8.11 -7.40
CA ALA A 54 3.33 -8.00 -8.85
C ALA A 54 4.59 -7.27 -9.33
N MET A 55 5.43 -7.99 -10.05
CA MET A 55 6.66 -7.44 -10.62
C MET A 55 6.33 -6.58 -11.84
N PRO A 56 6.96 -5.40 -12.00
CA PRO A 56 6.77 -4.59 -13.19
C PRO A 56 7.30 -5.30 -14.43
N ALA A 57 6.65 -5.08 -15.58
CA ALA A 57 7.03 -5.70 -16.85
C ALA A 57 8.48 -5.37 -17.25
N LEU A 58 8.92 -4.15 -16.94
CA LEU A 58 10.30 -3.72 -17.13
C LEU A 58 10.95 -3.46 -15.78
N GLU A 59 11.60 -4.48 -15.21
CA GLU A 59 12.27 -4.36 -13.90
C GLU A 59 13.35 -3.26 -13.86
N SER A 60 13.95 -2.90 -15.01
CA SER A 60 14.93 -1.81 -15.09
C SER A 60 14.33 -0.41 -14.93
N SER A 61 13.00 -0.27 -14.91
CA SER A 61 12.36 1.01 -14.60
C SER A 61 12.36 1.33 -13.11
N ILE A 62 12.62 0.34 -12.25
CA ILE A 62 12.66 0.52 -10.80
C ILE A 62 14.05 0.98 -10.39
N GLN A 63 14.13 2.22 -9.91
CA GLN A 63 15.38 2.82 -9.44
C GLN A 63 15.71 2.47 -7.99
N ASP A 64 14.69 2.25 -7.15
CA ASP A 64 14.84 1.86 -5.76
C ASP A 64 13.90 0.67 -5.45
N TRP A 65 14.47 -0.52 -5.30
CA TRP A 65 13.69 -1.73 -5.00
C TRP A 65 13.16 -1.74 -3.57
N ARG A 66 13.83 -1.06 -2.64
CA ARG A 66 13.36 -0.92 -1.26
C ARG A 66 12.10 -0.05 -1.22
N ALA A 67 12.12 1.11 -1.87
CA ALA A 67 10.94 1.96 -1.97
C ALA A 67 9.77 1.23 -2.66
N PHE A 68 10.05 0.54 -3.78
CA PHE A 68 9.04 -0.27 -4.48
C PHE A 68 8.43 -1.36 -3.58
N TYR A 69 9.25 -2.05 -2.78
CA TYR A 69 8.76 -3.03 -1.80
C TYR A 69 7.76 -2.40 -0.82
N TYR A 70 8.08 -1.23 -0.25
CA TYR A 70 7.19 -0.55 0.69
C TYR A 70 5.91 -0.08 0.01
N LEU A 71 5.96 0.43 -1.22
CA LEU A 71 4.76 0.80 -1.98
C LEU A 71 3.82 -0.39 -2.19
N CYS A 72 4.38 -1.55 -2.56
CA CYS A 72 3.62 -2.79 -2.72
C CYS A 72 2.99 -3.25 -1.40
N ARG A 73 3.75 -3.18 -0.29
CA ARG A 73 3.28 -3.53 1.05
C ARG A 73 2.18 -2.59 1.56
N LEU A 74 2.26 -1.29 1.24
CA LEU A 74 1.31 -0.28 1.69
C LEU A 74 0.04 -0.25 0.85
N LYS A 75 0.08 -0.76 -0.39
CA LYS A 75 -1.00 -0.73 -1.37
C LYS A 75 -2.31 -1.31 -0.82
N ARG A 76 -3.27 -0.44 -0.58
CA ARG A 76 -4.65 -0.76 -0.19
C ARG A 76 -5.56 0.41 -0.56
N ASN A 77 -6.88 0.22 -0.49
CA ASN A 77 -7.80 1.34 -0.56
C ASN A 77 -7.62 2.20 0.71
N LEU A 78 -7.38 3.49 0.53
CA LEU A 78 -7.25 4.44 1.64
C LEU A 78 -8.58 5.14 1.96
N ILE A 79 -9.58 5.03 1.07
CA ILE A 79 -10.93 5.54 1.34
C ILE A 79 -11.60 4.61 2.34
N GLU A 80 -11.98 5.15 3.47
CA GLU A 80 -12.77 4.47 4.49
C GLU A 80 -14.24 4.43 4.09
N ASN A 81 -14.91 3.33 4.46
CA ASN A 81 -16.32 3.07 4.17
C ASN A 81 -16.73 3.43 2.71
N PRO A 82 -16.04 2.92 1.68
CA PRO A 82 -16.28 3.30 0.29
C PRO A 82 -17.64 2.85 -0.23
N CYS A 83 -18.25 1.82 0.38
CA CYS A 83 -19.53 1.23 -0.03
C CYS A 83 -20.70 1.58 0.91
N GLY A 84 -20.50 2.46 1.91
CA GLY A 84 -21.55 2.84 2.85
C GLY A 84 -22.02 1.72 3.78
N GLU A 85 -21.26 0.63 3.95
CA GLU A 85 -21.64 -0.46 4.87
C GLU A 85 -21.81 0.05 6.32
N ASP A 86 -21.06 1.08 6.68
CA ASP A 86 -21.14 1.78 7.97
C ASP A 86 -21.93 3.11 7.87
N GLY A 87 -22.90 3.21 6.96
CA GLY A 87 -23.68 4.44 6.77
C GLY A 87 -22.82 5.57 6.21
N PHE A 88 -22.92 6.77 6.80
CA PHE A 88 -22.11 7.95 6.45
C PHE A 88 -20.84 8.10 7.30
N ASN A 89 -20.51 7.11 8.13
CA ASN A 89 -19.27 7.17 8.89
C ASN A 89 -18.07 7.37 7.95
N PHE A 90 -17.10 8.18 8.39
CA PHE A 90 -15.89 8.56 7.65
C PHE A 90 -16.11 9.47 6.43
N TRP A 91 -17.33 9.97 6.22
CA TRP A 91 -17.63 10.95 5.19
C TRP A 91 -18.08 12.27 5.82
N GLU A 92 -17.51 13.37 5.34
CA GLU A 92 -18.01 14.72 5.63
C GLU A 92 -19.06 15.08 4.57
N THR A 93 -20.28 15.44 5.01
CA THR A 93 -21.38 15.87 4.14
C THR A 93 -21.75 17.32 4.47
N GLU A 94 -21.97 18.15 3.45
CA GLU A 94 -22.32 19.57 3.64
C GLU A 94 -23.82 19.78 3.91
N ASP A 95 -24.67 18.86 3.47
CA ASP A 95 -26.13 18.94 3.60
C ASP A 95 -26.65 18.03 4.74
N GLU A 96 -27.68 18.51 5.45
CA GLU A 96 -28.47 17.71 6.38
C GLU A 96 -29.05 16.51 5.64
N ASP A 97 -28.56 15.29 5.94
CA ASP A 97 -28.99 13.89 5.75
C ASP A 97 -30.11 13.48 4.75
N GLU A 98 -30.90 14.38 4.17
CA GLU A 98 -31.96 14.12 3.19
C GLU A 98 -31.45 13.98 1.75
N THR A 99 -30.20 14.39 1.49
CA THR A 99 -29.61 14.40 0.14
C THR A 99 -29.10 13.03 -0.31
N PHE A 100 -28.58 12.25 0.63
CA PHE A 100 -27.95 10.97 0.36
C PHE A 100 -28.68 9.85 1.09
N GLU A 101 -28.74 8.68 0.47
CA GLU A 101 -29.11 7.45 1.15
C GLU A 101 -28.04 6.37 0.98
N VAL A 102 -27.97 5.47 1.95
CA VAL A 102 -27.23 4.22 1.76
C VAL A 102 -28.22 3.15 1.32
N GLY A 103 -28.10 2.76 0.07
CA GLY A 103 -28.95 1.76 -0.56
C GLY A 103 -28.22 0.42 -0.72
N ARG A 104 -28.96 -0.68 -0.61
CA ARG A 104 -28.45 -1.98 -1.05
C ARG A 104 -28.42 -2.01 -2.57
N ILE A 105 -27.29 -2.40 -3.13
CA ILE A 105 -27.13 -2.55 -4.56
C ILE A 105 -27.68 -3.92 -4.96
N ASP A 106 -28.71 -3.92 -5.81
CA ASP A 106 -29.25 -5.13 -6.41
C ASP A 106 -28.21 -5.74 -7.38
N ARG A 107 -28.16 -7.07 -7.47
CA ARG A 107 -27.24 -7.80 -8.37
C ARG A 107 -27.52 -7.59 -9.87
N ARG A 108 -28.44 -6.71 -10.21
CA ARG A 108 -28.74 -6.29 -11.59
C ARG A 108 -27.68 -5.37 -12.20
N TYR A 109 -26.65 -4.97 -11.45
CA TYR A 109 -25.51 -4.18 -11.94
C TYR A 109 -24.27 -5.07 -12.14
N PRO A 110 -24.12 -5.77 -13.28
CA PRO A 110 -23.07 -6.76 -13.51
C PRO A 110 -21.66 -6.16 -13.62
N PHE A 111 -21.53 -4.84 -13.73
CA PHE A 111 -20.24 -4.14 -13.82
C PHE A 111 -19.59 -3.91 -12.45
N LEU A 112 -20.34 -4.01 -11.35
CA LEU A 112 -19.80 -3.79 -10.01
C LEU A 112 -19.05 -5.04 -9.52
N PRO A 113 -17.91 -4.87 -8.82
CA PRO A 113 -17.21 -6.00 -8.21
C PRO A 113 -18.13 -6.78 -7.26
N MET A 114 -18.03 -8.12 -7.27
CA MET A 114 -18.93 -8.99 -6.50
C MET A 114 -18.93 -8.76 -4.98
N HIS A 115 -17.92 -8.09 -4.44
CA HIS A 115 -17.82 -7.78 -3.01
C HIS A 115 -18.61 -6.51 -2.62
N VAL A 116 -19.04 -5.68 -3.58
CA VAL A 116 -19.82 -4.47 -3.33
C VAL A 116 -21.28 -4.83 -3.08
N ARG A 117 -21.82 -4.45 -1.92
CA ARG A 117 -23.19 -4.82 -1.47
C ARG A 117 -24.11 -3.63 -1.27
N SER A 118 -23.55 -2.45 -1.10
CA SER A 118 -24.23 -1.19 -0.88
C SER A 118 -23.46 -0.06 -1.54
N GLY A 119 -24.11 1.09 -1.64
CA GLY A 119 -23.51 2.33 -2.12
C GLY A 119 -24.35 3.53 -1.71
N PHE A 120 -23.86 4.71 -2.07
CA PHE A 120 -24.53 5.97 -1.79
C PHE A 120 -25.42 6.36 -2.97
N GLY A 121 -26.71 6.48 -2.74
CA GLY A 121 -27.67 7.09 -3.66
C GLY A 121 -27.80 8.58 -3.38
N VAL A 122 -27.99 9.39 -4.43
CA VAL A 122 -28.24 10.83 -4.33
C VAL A 122 -29.65 11.13 -4.79
N TYR A 123 -30.39 11.93 -4.02
CA TYR A 123 -31.75 12.35 -4.35
C TYR A 123 -31.84 13.76 -4.95
N SER A 124 -31.11 14.74 -4.41
CA SER A 124 -31.25 16.16 -4.79
C SER A 124 -29.95 16.90 -5.09
N GLY A 125 -28.86 16.17 -5.34
CA GLY A 125 -27.51 16.72 -5.50
C GLY A 125 -26.88 17.05 -4.16
N GLY A 126 -25.59 16.76 -3.99
CA GLY A 126 -24.83 17.00 -2.76
C GLY A 126 -23.38 16.53 -2.90
N GLU A 127 -22.55 16.89 -1.92
CA GLU A 127 -21.15 16.52 -1.88
C GLU A 127 -20.82 15.73 -0.60
N LYS A 128 -20.03 14.67 -0.76
CA LYS A 128 -19.38 13.96 0.34
C LYS A 128 -17.87 13.98 0.16
N LYS A 129 -17.13 14.22 1.24
CA LYS A 129 -15.68 14.47 1.21
C LYS A 129 -14.97 13.59 2.24
N GLN A 130 -13.72 13.22 1.94
CA GLN A 130 -12.82 12.55 2.87
C GLN A 130 -11.41 13.07 2.64
N LEU A 131 -10.78 13.60 3.70
CA LEU A 131 -9.39 14.05 3.67
C LEU A 131 -8.47 12.90 4.07
N ILE A 132 -7.56 12.51 3.18
CA ILE A 132 -6.62 11.41 3.43
C ILE A 132 -5.22 11.99 3.69
N THR A 133 -4.75 11.87 4.93
CA THR A 133 -3.37 12.19 5.29
C THR A 133 -2.48 10.98 5.02
N LEU A 134 -1.75 10.99 3.89
CA LEU A 134 -0.93 9.85 3.45
C LEU A 134 0.09 9.36 4.49
N LYS A 135 0.65 10.28 5.29
CA LYS A 135 1.61 9.98 6.36
C LYS A 135 1.05 9.04 7.43
N ASP A 136 -0.22 9.21 7.79
CA ASP A 136 -0.91 8.37 8.77
C ASP A 136 -1.12 6.94 8.26
N HIS A 137 -1.05 6.74 6.95
CA HIS A 137 -1.15 5.43 6.31
C HIS A 137 0.21 4.79 5.98
N GLY A 138 1.32 5.44 6.36
CA GLY A 138 2.68 4.92 6.23
C GLY A 138 3.45 5.44 5.01
N TYR A 139 2.91 6.40 4.26
CA TYR A 139 3.61 7.05 3.14
C TYR A 139 4.39 8.25 3.68
N TRP A 140 5.70 8.09 3.89
CA TRP A 140 6.56 9.14 4.44
C TRP A 140 6.99 10.17 3.38
N ASP A 141 7.49 11.31 3.84
CA ASP A 141 7.75 12.49 3.00
C ASP A 141 8.76 12.18 1.88
N GLU A 142 9.90 11.56 2.20
CA GLU A 142 10.92 11.22 1.20
C GLU A 142 10.40 10.25 0.12
N LEU A 143 9.50 9.31 0.47
CA LEU A 143 8.88 8.42 -0.52
C LEU A 143 8.02 9.21 -1.50
N MET A 144 7.25 10.17 -1.01
CA MET A 144 6.35 10.96 -1.85
C MET A 144 7.11 11.99 -2.69
N ASP A 145 8.15 12.59 -2.13
CA ASP A 145 8.93 13.64 -2.78
C ASP A 145 9.89 13.09 -3.85
N GLU A 146 10.56 11.97 -3.57
CA GLU A 146 11.57 11.41 -4.48
C GLU A 146 10.95 10.45 -5.50
N MET A 147 10.17 9.46 -5.03
CA MET A 147 9.63 8.41 -5.90
C MET A 147 8.36 8.86 -6.64
N LYS A 148 7.61 9.83 -6.09
CA LYS A 148 6.38 10.38 -6.67
C LYS A 148 5.45 9.28 -7.22
N PRO A 149 5.05 8.31 -6.38
CA PRO A 149 4.24 7.19 -6.83
C PRO A 149 2.90 7.66 -7.38
N ASP A 150 2.37 6.94 -8.36
CA ASP A 150 1.05 7.23 -8.93
C ASP A 150 -0.05 7.12 -7.85
N ILE A 151 -0.84 8.19 -7.73
CA ILE A 151 -2.05 8.19 -6.92
C ILE A 151 -3.23 7.83 -7.83
N ILE A 152 -3.78 6.64 -7.64
CA ILE A 152 -4.87 6.13 -8.48
C ILE A 152 -6.19 6.28 -7.73
N VAL A 153 -7.07 7.12 -8.28
CA VAL A 153 -8.45 7.32 -7.80
C VAL A 153 -9.42 6.64 -8.76
N LYS A 154 -10.42 5.96 -8.22
CA LYS A 154 -11.49 5.30 -8.98
C LYS A 154 -12.81 5.50 -8.25
N ASP A 155 -13.87 5.69 -9.01
CA ASP A 155 -15.25 5.79 -8.54
C ASP A 155 -16.18 5.06 -9.52
N TRP A 156 -17.39 4.71 -9.10
CA TRP A 156 -18.33 3.86 -9.85
C TRP A 156 -19.72 4.47 -10.00
#